data_AF-A0A6G1IDF6-F1
#
_entry.id   AF-A0A6G1IDF6-F1
#
_cell.length_a   1.000
_cell.length_b   1.000
_cell.length_c   1.000
_cell.angle_alpha   90.00
_cell.angle_beta   90.00
_cell.angle_gamma   90.00
#
_symmetry.space_group_name_H-M   'P 1'
#
loop_
_entity.id
_entity.type
_entity.pdbx_description
1 polymer ?
#
loop_
_entity_poly.entity_id
_entity_poly.type
_entity_poly.pdbx_seq_one_letter_code
_entity_poly.pdbx_strand_id
1 'polypeptide(L)'
;MARGGAAAISGHNFPSKNLAFPPVANITAVELLTFLPECLMSVDVVYRFASNDATRNVILTIVTTCRVFQKQWSKNTCGNTMYTSIRRAGFEKWTIGVHEEWHADRSAIWNQADPDVAGFRTPSKIHEGGAFPPAILFADLANVRQFPVDADALDLSRMVQYCVEHPEEEWAYPNEYGLMLSLLGGRDR
;
A
#
# COMPACT_ATOMS: atom_id res chain seq x y z
N MET A 1 10.16 -1.67 -30.52
CA MET A 1 10.13 -2.66 -29.42
C MET A 1 9.18 -2.15 -28.35
N ALA A 2 7.99 -2.75 -28.22
CA ALA A 2 7.04 -2.39 -27.17
C ALA A 2 7.60 -2.89 -25.83
N ARG A 3 7.81 -1.95 -24.88
CA ARG A 3 8.25 -2.27 -23.52
C ARG A 3 7.17 -3.11 -22.85
N GLY A 4 7.53 -4.29 -22.34
CA GLY A 4 6.64 -5.11 -21.52
C GLY A 4 6.14 -4.27 -20.35
N GLY A 5 4.86 -3.92 -20.39
CA GLY A 5 4.20 -3.25 -19.27
C GLY A 5 4.28 -4.15 -18.05
N ALA A 6 4.65 -3.57 -16.90
CA ALA A 6 4.50 -4.25 -15.64
C ALA A 6 3.05 -4.73 -15.54
N ALA A 7 2.85 -6.03 -15.32
CA ALA A 7 1.53 -6.55 -15.05
C ALA A 7 1.07 -5.89 -13.75
N ALA A 8 0.16 -4.92 -13.86
CA ALA A 8 -0.63 -4.44 -12.75
C ALA A 8 -1.24 -5.65 -12.02
N ILE A 9 -1.57 -5.49 -10.75
CA ILE A 9 -2.41 -6.46 -10.07
C ILE A 9 -3.81 -6.25 -10.69
N SER A 10 -4.02 -6.77 -11.89
CA SER A 10 -5.18 -6.44 -12.71
C SER A 10 -6.37 -7.25 -12.22
N GLY A 11 -7.20 -6.62 -11.40
CA GLY A 11 -8.55 -7.04 -11.08
C GLY A 11 -9.42 -5.79 -11.03
N HIS A 12 -10.68 -5.89 -11.48
CA HIS A 12 -11.64 -4.77 -11.51
C HIS A 12 -11.99 -4.16 -10.14
N ASN A 13 -11.38 -4.65 -9.05
CA ASN A 13 -11.77 -4.36 -7.66
C ASN A 13 -10.60 -3.80 -6.82
N PHE A 14 -9.51 -3.34 -7.44
CA PHE A 14 -8.40 -2.73 -6.69
C PHE A 14 -8.42 -1.21 -6.85
N PRO A 15 -8.19 -0.48 -5.74
CA PRO A 15 -7.91 0.94 -5.83
C PRO A 15 -6.68 1.18 -6.70
N SER A 16 -6.72 2.26 -7.47
CA SER A 16 -5.64 2.63 -8.39
C SER A 16 -4.31 2.71 -7.66
N LYS A 17 -3.23 2.20 -8.28
CA LYS A 17 -1.84 2.46 -7.87
C LYS A 17 -1.49 3.94 -7.65
N ASN A 18 -2.27 4.85 -8.26
CA ASN A 18 -2.06 6.29 -8.18
C ASN A 18 -2.97 6.99 -7.16
N LEU A 19 -3.80 6.24 -6.42
CA LEU A 19 -4.54 6.77 -5.29
C LEU A 19 -3.56 7.28 -4.23
N ALA A 20 -3.77 8.51 -3.77
CA ALA A 20 -2.84 9.16 -2.87
C ALA A 20 -2.88 8.54 -1.46
N PHE A 21 -1.81 8.74 -0.70
CA PHE A 21 -1.78 8.49 0.74
C PHE A 21 -2.26 9.74 1.49
N PRO A 22 -2.96 9.60 2.62
CA PRO A 22 -3.39 10.74 3.41
C PRO A 22 -2.18 11.52 3.96
N PRO A 23 -2.34 12.82 4.24
CA PRO A 23 -1.25 13.66 4.76
C PRO A 23 -0.84 13.30 6.20
N VAL A 24 -1.71 12.62 6.95
CA VAL A 24 -1.45 12.09 8.30
C VAL A 24 -2.15 10.74 8.36
N ALA A 25 -1.40 9.64 8.37
CA ALA A 25 -1.99 8.31 8.42
C ALA A 25 -1.01 7.25 8.93
N ASN A 26 -1.46 6.52 9.95
CA ASN A 26 -0.79 5.31 10.41
C ASN A 26 -1.44 4.11 9.73
N ILE A 27 -0.69 3.44 8.86
CA ILE A 27 -1.20 2.27 8.13
C ILE A 27 -0.20 1.12 8.25
N THR A 28 -0.66 -0.05 8.69
CA THR A 28 0.18 -1.24 8.77
C THR A 28 0.53 -1.77 7.38
N ALA A 29 1.57 -2.61 7.29
CA ALA A 29 1.87 -3.31 6.05
C ALA A 29 0.71 -4.21 5.60
N VAL A 30 -0.01 -4.81 6.55
CA VAL A 30 -1.16 -5.67 6.27
C VAL A 30 -2.36 -4.87 5.77
N GLU A 31 -2.66 -3.72 6.37
CA GLU A 31 -3.70 -2.81 5.87
C GLU A 31 -3.39 -2.31 4.45
N LEU A 32 -2.15 -1.87 4.20
CA LEU A 32 -1.71 -1.44 2.87
C LEU A 32 -1.92 -2.55 1.83
N LEU A 33 -1.50 -3.77 2.13
CA LEU A 33 -1.62 -4.90 1.20
C LEU A 33 -3.05 -5.44 1.07
N THR A 34 -3.88 -5.26 2.10
CA THR A 34 -5.28 -5.69 2.12
C THR A 34 -6.15 -4.72 1.35
N PHE A 35 -6.06 -3.42 1.62
CA PHE A 35 -6.95 -2.43 1.03
C PHE A 35 -6.39 -1.81 -0.25
N LEU A 36 -5.06 -1.63 -0.33
CA LEU A 36 -4.37 -0.91 -1.40
C LEU A 36 -3.24 -1.75 -2.05
N PRO A 37 -3.46 -2.98 -2.54
CA PRO A 37 -2.39 -3.88 -2.96
C PRO A 37 -1.50 -3.32 -4.09
N GLU A 38 -2.04 -2.42 -4.92
CA GLU A 38 -1.26 -1.73 -5.95
C GLU A 38 -0.27 -0.69 -5.40
N CYS A 39 -0.29 -0.40 -4.09
CA CYS A 39 0.67 0.47 -3.42
C CYS A 39 2.11 -0.04 -3.54
N LEU A 40 2.34 -1.31 -3.88
CA LEU A 40 3.66 -1.86 -4.22
C LEU A 40 4.30 -1.21 -5.46
N MET A 41 3.55 -0.41 -6.21
CA MET A 41 4.07 0.44 -7.26
C MET A 41 4.70 1.74 -6.71
N SER A 42 4.51 2.07 -5.43
CA SER A 42 5.18 3.17 -4.73
C SER A 42 6.60 2.75 -4.31
N VAL A 43 7.58 3.59 -4.62
CA VAL A 43 8.97 3.40 -4.18
C VAL A 43 9.06 3.41 -2.65
N ASP A 44 8.25 4.25 -1.98
CA ASP A 44 8.33 4.47 -0.54
C ASP A 44 7.74 3.28 0.24
N VAL A 45 6.64 2.70 -0.26
CA VAL A 45 6.09 1.45 0.28
C VAL A 45 7.07 0.29 0.13
N VAL A 46 7.65 0.11 -1.06
CA VAL A 46 8.60 -0.99 -1.30
C VAL A 46 9.86 -0.81 -0.46
N TYR A 47 10.33 0.42 -0.32
CA TYR A 47 11.44 0.75 0.57
C TYR A 47 11.11 0.37 2.01
N ARG A 48 9.97 0.83 2.55
CA ARG A 48 9.53 0.51 3.91
C ARG A 48 9.41 -0.99 4.14
N PHE A 49 8.88 -1.74 3.19
CA PHE A 49 8.75 -3.19 3.31
C PHE A 49 10.11 -3.88 3.33
N ALA A 50 11.01 -3.52 2.41
CA ALA A 50 12.34 -4.10 2.37
C ALA A 50 13.20 -3.74 3.59
N SER A 51 13.07 -2.53 4.14
CA SER A 51 13.76 -2.10 5.37
C SER A 51 13.19 -2.72 6.66
N ASN A 52 12.06 -3.43 6.56
CA ASN A 52 11.44 -4.22 7.62
C ASN A 52 11.45 -5.72 7.28
N ASP A 53 12.45 -6.16 6.51
CA ASP A 53 12.70 -7.57 6.17
C ASP A 53 11.55 -8.29 5.45
N ALA A 54 10.58 -7.55 4.89
CA ALA A 54 9.47 -8.16 4.19
C ALA A 54 9.99 -8.88 2.94
N THR A 55 9.68 -10.17 2.82
CA THR A 55 10.05 -10.94 1.62
C THR A 55 8.90 -10.97 0.61
N ARG A 56 9.21 -11.29 -0.65
CA ARG A 56 8.18 -11.60 -1.67
C ARG A 56 7.17 -12.67 -1.21
N ASN A 57 7.62 -13.62 -0.38
CA ASN A 57 6.74 -14.67 0.14
C ASN A 57 5.79 -14.12 1.21
N VAL A 58 6.29 -13.28 2.13
CA VAL A 58 5.47 -12.64 3.16
C VAL A 58 4.41 -11.74 2.52
N ILE A 59 4.81 -10.88 1.58
CA ILE A 59 3.89 -9.99 0.86
C ILE A 59 2.83 -10.80 0.12
N LEU A 60 3.24 -11.84 -0.63
CA LEU A 60 2.30 -12.71 -1.32
C LEU A 60 1.32 -13.37 -0.34
N THR A 61 1.82 -13.88 0.78
CA THR A 61 1.01 -14.57 1.80
C THR A 61 -0.06 -13.64 2.35
N ILE A 62 0.30 -12.42 2.77
CA ILE A 62 -0.65 -11.41 3.27
C ILE A 62 -1.73 -11.17 2.23
N VAL A 63 -1.32 -10.84 1.01
CA VAL A 63 -2.24 -10.49 -0.06
C VAL A 63 -3.20 -11.64 -0.41
N THR A 64 -2.70 -12.88 -0.51
CA THR A 64 -3.55 -14.05 -0.80
C THR A 64 -4.44 -14.49 0.36
N THR A 65 -4.08 -14.11 1.59
CA THR A 65 -4.89 -14.36 2.78
C THR A 65 -6.05 -13.37 2.83
N CYS A 66 -5.76 -12.10 2.64
CA CYS A 66 -6.73 -11.02 2.82
C CYS A 66 -7.56 -10.72 1.57
N ARG A 67 -7.16 -11.14 0.36
CA ARG A 67 -7.89 -10.82 -0.88
C ARG A 67 -8.16 -12.03 -1.78
N VAL A 68 -9.24 -11.93 -2.54
CA VAL A 68 -9.55 -12.85 -3.65
C VAL A 68 -9.05 -12.24 -4.95
N PHE A 69 -8.28 -13.02 -5.72
CA PHE A 69 -7.81 -12.61 -7.03
C PHE A 69 -8.55 -13.37 -8.13
N GLN A 70 -8.99 -12.65 -9.17
CA GLN A 70 -9.49 -13.27 -10.40
C GLN A 70 -8.40 -14.07 -11.12
N LYS A 71 -7.14 -13.61 -11.02
CA LYS A 71 -5.96 -14.28 -11.56
C LYS A 71 -4.95 -14.49 -10.44
N GLN A 72 -4.47 -15.73 -10.29
CA GLN A 72 -3.50 -16.05 -9.26
C GLN A 72 -2.29 -15.13 -9.33
N TRP A 73 -2.06 -14.40 -8.23
CA TRP A 73 -0.88 -13.56 -8.07
C TRP A 73 0.29 -14.45 -7.65
N SER A 74 1.45 -14.27 -8.28
CA SER A 74 2.63 -15.12 -8.06
C SER A 74 3.75 -14.34 -7.38
N LYS A 75 4.69 -15.06 -6.75
CA LYS A 75 5.92 -14.49 -6.20
C LYS A 75 6.72 -13.70 -7.25
N ASN A 76 6.71 -14.18 -8.49
CA ASN A 76 7.40 -13.53 -9.60
C ASN A 76 6.71 -12.23 -9.99
N THR A 77 5.37 -12.22 -10.03
CA THR A 77 4.60 -11.01 -10.28
C THR A 77 4.85 -9.97 -9.19
N CYS A 78 4.75 -10.36 -7.92
CA CYS A 78 5.07 -9.50 -6.77
C CYS A 78 6.49 -8.91 -6.87
N GLY A 79 7.50 -9.75 -7.13
CA GLY A 79 8.88 -9.29 -7.33
C GLY A 79 9.03 -8.31 -8.49
N ASN A 80 8.43 -8.60 -9.64
CA ASN A 80 8.48 -7.74 -10.81
C ASN A 80 7.83 -6.37 -10.53
N THR A 81 6.70 -6.33 -9.83
CA THR A 81 6.05 -5.08 -9.41
C THR A 81 7.00 -4.22 -8.58
N MET A 82 7.59 -4.78 -7.53
CA MET A 82 8.51 -4.07 -6.64
C MET A 82 9.81 -3.62 -7.34
N TYR A 83 10.42 -4.50 -8.13
CA TYR A 83 11.64 -4.15 -8.86
C TYR A 83 11.37 -3.07 -9.90
N THR A 84 10.21 -3.12 -10.56
CA THR A 84 9.81 -2.07 -11.50
C THR A 84 9.65 -0.73 -10.80
N SER A 85 8.96 -0.67 -9.65
CA SER A 85 8.72 0.60 -8.96
C SER A 85 10.02 1.26 -8.50
N ILE A 86 10.92 0.49 -7.87
CA ILE A 86 12.21 0.99 -7.42
C ILE A 86 13.12 1.40 -8.59
N ARG A 87 13.21 0.59 -9.66
CA ARG A 87 14.04 0.95 -10.84
C ARG A 87 13.55 2.21 -11.52
N ARG A 88 12.24 2.39 -11.65
CA ARG A 88 11.65 3.61 -12.22
C ARG A 88 11.91 4.86 -11.38
N ALA A 89 12.23 4.70 -10.10
CA ALA A 89 12.72 5.78 -9.24
C ALA A 89 14.24 6.04 -9.36
N GLY A 90 14.94 5.38 -10.30
CA GLY A 90 16.36 5.60 -10.61
C GLY A 90 17.32 4.56 -10.04
N PHE A 91 16.83 3.55 -9.32
CA PHE A 91 17.66 2.54 -8.64
C PHE A 91 17.86 1.29 -9.52
N GLU A 92 18.61 1.43 -10.62
CA GLU A 92 18.68 0.48 -11.76
C GLU A 92 19.22 -0.94 -11.47
N LYS A 93 19.71 -1.22 -10.25
CA LYS A 93 20.20 -2.57 -9.85
C LYS A 93 19.57 -3.09 -8.57
N TRP A 94 18.58 -2.37 -8.06
CA TRP A 94 17.96 -2.74 -6.81
C TRP A 94 17.25 -4.09 -6.94
N THR A 95 17.49 -4.93 -5.94
CA THR A 95 16.68 -6.10 -5.62
C THR A 95 16.52 -6.16 -4.12
N ILE A 96 15.56 -6.94 -3.64
CA ILE A 96 15.35 -7.11 -2.21
C ILE A 96 16.58 -7.68 -1.51
N GLY A 97 17.35 -8.55 -2.18
CA GLY A 97 18.53 -9.19 -1.63
C GLY A 97 19.77 -8.31 -1.54
N VAL A 98 19.76 -7.15 -2.20
CA VAL A 98 20.83 -6.13 -2.08
C VAL A 98 20.30 -4.85 -1.43
N HIS A 99 19.08 -4.85 -0.86
CA HIS A 99 18.47 -3.64 -0.32
C HIS A 99 19.34 -2.99 0.76
N GLU A 100 20.01 -3.78 1.60
CA GLU A 100 20.89 -3.26 2.65
C GLU A 100 22.01 -2.36 2.12
N GLU A 101 22.60 -2.67 0.96
CA GLU A 101 23.63 -1.84 0.34
C GLU A 101 23.11 -0.42 0.04
N TRP A 102 21.82 -0.29 -0.26
CA TRP A 102 21.15 0.98 -0.55
C TRP A 102 20.51 1.62 0.69
N HIS A 103 20.30 0.82 1.74
CA HIS A 103 19.71 1.26 3.00
C HIS A 103 20.77 1.74 4.00
N ALA A 104 22.04 1.35 3.85
CA ALA A 104 23.14 1.65 4.77
C ALA A 104 23.14 3.10 5.29
N ASP A 105 23.07 4.09 4.40
CA ASP A 105 23.11 5.52 4.75
C ASP A 105 21.87 6.00 5.55
N ARG A 106 20.76 5.29 5.44
CA ARG A 106 19.48 5.62 6.09
C ARG A 106 19.16 4.75 7.29
N SER A 107 19.86 3.63 7.45
CA SER A 107 19.64 2.66 8.53
C SER A 107 19.72 3.28 9.92
N ALA A 108 20.64 4.24 10.13
CA ALA A 108 20.84 4.88 11.42
C ALA A 108 19.65 5.75 11.89
N ILE A 109 18.82 6.23 10.97
CA ILE A 109 17.65 7.07 11.26
C ILE A 109 16.33 6.35 10.98
N TRP A 110 16.39 5.09 10.55
CA TRP A 110 15.20 4.32 10.22
C TRP A 110 14.51 3.82 11.49
N ASN A 111 13.24 4.18 11.64
CA ASN A 111 12.39 3.65 12.70
C ASN A 111 11.49 2.55 12.14
N GLN A 112 11.85 1.29 12.39
CA GLN A 112 11.06 0.12 11.95
C GLN A 112 9.63 0.12 12.51
N ALA A 113 9.42 0.70 13.69
CA ALA A 113 8.11 0.74 14.32
C ALA A 113 7.19 1.81 13.73
N ASP A 114 7.68 2.75 12.93
CA ASP A 114 6.87 3.86 12.42
C ASP A 114 5.88 3.41 11.33
N PRO A 115 4.55 3.49 11.58
CA PRO A 115 3.56 3.13 10.59
C PRO A 115 3.13 4.28 9.67
N ASP A 116 3.70 5.47 9.85
CA ASP A 116 3.29 6.64 9.09
C ASP A 116 3.53 6.43 7.59
N VAL A 117 2.55 6.83 6.79
CA VAL A 117 2.62 6.85 5.32
C VAL A 117 2.52 8.26 4.76
N ALA A 118 2.50 9.28 5.62
CA ALA A 118 2.52 10.67 5.20
C ALA A 118 3.67 10.94 4.24
N GLY A 119 3.36 11.64 3.15
CA GLY A 119 4.37 11.99 2.13
C GLY A 119 4.79 10.85 1.20
N PHE A 120 4.28 9.62 1.37
CA PHE A 120 4.55 8.53 0.44
C PHE A 120 4.11 8.93 -0.99
N ARG A 121 4.95 8.60 -1.97
CA ARG A 121 4.77 9.01 -3.35
C ARG A 121 4.13 7.90 -4.16
N THR A 122 3.16 8.27 -4.99
CA THR A 122 2.56 7.37 -5.98
C THR A 122 3.41 7.32 -7.26
N PRO A 123 3.22 6.35 -8.15
CA PRO A 123 3.91 6.30 -9.44
C PRO A 123 3.78 7.61 -10.25
N SER A 124 2.60 8.23 -10.25
CA SER A 124 2.38 9.53 -10.90
C SER A 124 3.28 10.65 -10.36
N LYS A 125 3.62 10.64 -9.07
CA LYS A 125 4.52 11.64 -8.46
C LYS A 125 6.01 11.43 -8.78
N ILE A 126 6.39 10.23 -9.20
CA ILE A 126 7.80 9.86 -9.39
C ILE A 126 8.17 9.93 -10.88
N HIS A 127 7.40 9.27 -11.74
CA HIS A 127 7.85 9.05 -13.13
C HIS A 127 6.73 8.97 -14.17
N GLU A 128 5.45 8.81 -13.80
CA GLU A 128 4.38 8.62 -14.80
C GLU A 128 3.74 9.92 -15.30
N GLY A 129 3.88 11.05 -14.57
CA GLY A 129 3.27 12.32 -14.97
C GLY A 129 1.80 12.15 -15.32
N GLY A 130 0.95 11.88 -14.32
CA GLY A 130 -0.44 11.49 -14.53
C GLY A 130 -1.40 12.17 -13.57
N ALA A 131 -2.67 12.20 -13.97
CA ALA A 131 -3.75 12.66 -13.10
C ALA A 131 -3.86 11.75 -11.87
N PHE A 132 -4.13 12.37 -10.71
CA PHE A 132 -4.55 11.61 -9.54
C PHE A 132 -5.99 11.14 -9.77
N PRO A 133 -6.29 9.87 -9.47
CA PRO A 133 -7.67 9.41 -9.49
C PRO A 133 -8.48 10.20 -8.45
N PRO A 134 -9.80 10.31 -8.62
CA PRO A 134 -10.66 10.86 -7.59
C PRO A 134 -10.55 10.05 -6.29
N ALA A 135 -10.97 10.67 -5.19
CA ALA A 135 -11.20 9.95 -3.95
C ALA A 135 -12.22 8.83 -4.15
N ILE A 136 -12.13 7.78 -3.34
CA ILE A 136 -13.03 6.64 -3.33
C ILE A 136 -13.67 6.49 -1.96
N LEU A 137 -14.84 5.86 -1.87
CA LEU A 137 -15.45 5.64 -0.56
C LEU A 137 -14.62 4.65 0.25
N PHE A 138 -14.52 4.86 1.56
CA PHE A 138 -13.89 3.87 2.45
C PHE A 138 -14.59 2.51 2.34
N ALA A 139 -15.93 2.50 2.22
CA ALA A 139 -16.71 1.28 2.02
C ALA A 139 -16.30 0.49 0.77
N ASP A 140 -15.84 1.15 -0.29
CA ASP A 140 -15.38 0.47 -1.52
C ASP A 140 -14.09 -0.34 -1.29
N LEU A 141 -13.33 -0.03 -0.23
CA LEU A 141 -12.15 -0.80 0.17
C LEU A 141 -12.52 -2.14 0.81
N ALA A 142 -13.75 -2.33 1.26
CA ALA A 142 -14.19 -3.52 1.99
C ALA A 142 -14.31 -4.79 1.14
N ASN A 143 -14.08 -4.70 -0.18
CA ASN A 143 -14.07 -5.86 -1.08
C ASN A 143 -12.78 -6.69 -0.91
N VAL A 144 -12.70 -7.33 0.26
CA VAL A 144 -11.59 -8.17 0.72
C VAL A 144 -12.14 -9.49 1.24
N ARG A 145 -11.30 -10.53 1.24
CA ARG A 145 -11.66 -11.85 1.79
C ARG A 145 -11.74 -11.83 3.30
N GLN A 146 -10.81 -11.10 3.92
CA GLN A 146 -10.65 -11.02 5.36
C GLN A 146 -10.07 -9.66 5.71
N PHE A 147 -10.66 -9.00 6.71
CA PHE A 147 -10.12 -7.77 7.26
C PHE A 147 -8.87 -8.08 8.11
N PRO A 148 -7.88 -7.16 8.15
CA PRO A 148 -6.82 -7.23 9.15
C PRO A 148 -7.43 -7.26 10.56
N VAL A 149 -6.74 -7.88 11.52
CA VAL A 149 -7.18 -8.00 12.93
C VAL A 149 -6.02 -7.74 13.88
N ASP A 150 -6.32 -7.54 15.17
CA ASP A 150 -5.33 -7.40 16.24
C ASP A 150 -4.26 -6.33 15.95
N ALA A 151 -2.98 -6.70 15.97
CA ALA A 151 -1.84 -5.82 15.71
C ALA A 151 -1.70 -5.45 14.22
N ASP A 152 -2.35 -6.19 13.33
CA ASP A 152 -2.35 -5.91 11.89
C ASP A 152 -3.44 -4.91 11.50
N ALA A 153 -4.44 -4.67 12.36
CA ALA A 153 -5.50 -3.67 12.17
C ALA A 153 -5.25 -2.41 12.98
N LEU A 154 -5.12 -1.28 12.30
CA LEU A 154 -4.94 0.03 12.91
C LEU A 154 -6.13 0.92 12.53
N ASP A 155 -5.89 2.11 12.00
CA ASP A 155 -6.94 3.10 11.77
C ASP A 155 -7.72 2.79 10.49
N LEU A 156 -7.05 2.37 9.40
CA LEU A 156 -7.70 2.16 8.11
C LEU A 156 -8.72 1.02 8.18
N SER A 157 -8.40 -0.11 8.83
CA SER A 157 -9.34 -1.20 9.04
C SER A 157 -10.62 -0.74 9.76
N ARG A 158 -10.48 0.07 10.80
CA ARG A 158 -11.62 0.60 11.58
C ARG A 158 -12.47 1.56 10.77
N MET A 159 -11.83 2.43 9.98
CA MET A 159 -12.53 3.36 9.09
C MET A 159 -13.34 2.63 8.03
N VAL A 160 -12.72 1.65 7.36
CA VAL A 160 -13.41 0.84 6.34
C VAL A 160 -14.56 0.06 6.97
N GLN A 161 -14.36 -0.55 8.14
CA GLN A 161 -15.41 -1.28 8.85
C GLN A 161 -16.57 -0.35 9.23
N TYR A 162 -16.28 0.81 9.81
CA TYR A 162 -17.29 1.80 10.17
C TYR A 162 -18.15 2.20 8.96
N CYS A 163 -17.53 2.52 7.83
CA CYS A 163 -18.28 2.92 6.62
C CYS A 163 -19.10 1.77 5.99
N VAL A 164 -18.75 0.51 6.26
CA VAL A 164 -19.59 -0.63 5.88
C VAL A 164 -20.81 -0.75 6.79
N GLU A 165 -20.66 -0.45 8.08
CA GLU A 165 -21.72 -0.49 9.09
C GLU A 165 -22.64 0.73 9.02
N HIS A 166 -22.18 1.84 8.44
CA HIS A 166 -22.87 3.11 8.25
C HIS A 166 -22.93 3.54 6.77
N PRO A 167 -23.64 2.79 5.90
CA PRO A 167 -23.64 3.02 4.45
C PRO A 167 -24.30 4.33 4.02
N GLU A 168 -25.05 4.99 4.91
CA GLU A 168 -25.60 6.33 4.71
C GLU A 168 -24.56 7.44 4.83
N GLU A 169 -23.40 7.17 5.43
CA GLU A 169 -22.30 8.12 5.59
C GLU A 169 -21.25 7.93 4.48
N GLU A 170 -21.20 8.85 3.53
CA GLU A 170 -20.32 8.76 2.35
C GLU A 170 -18.90 9.31 2.61
N TRP A 171 -18.14 8.63 3.48
CA TRP A 171 -16.75 9.02 3.76
C TRP A 171 -15.76 8.61 2.67
N ALA A 172 -14.88 9.53 2.28
CA ALA A 172 -13.97 9.40 1.14
C ALA A 172 -12.47 9.32 1.53
N TYR A 173 -11.82 8.24 1.09
CA TYR A 173 -10.37 8.06 1.14
C TYR A 173 -9.68 8.69 -0.09
N PRO A 174 -8.51 9.34 0.05
CA PRO A 174 -7.75 9.58 1.29
C PRO A 174 -8.12 10.89 2.01
N ASN A 175 -8.98 11.71 1.40
CA ASN A 175 -9.17 13.12 1.78
C ASN A 175 -9.74 13.29 3.19
N GLU A 176 -10.64 12.41 3.60
CA GLU A 176 -11.37 12.51 4.87
C GLU A 176 -10.79 11.60 5.95
N TYR A 177 -9.64 10.98 5.70
CA TYR A 177 -8.96 10.11 6.66
C TYR A 177 -8.76 10.78 8.03
N GLY A 178 -8.32 12.05 8.04
CA GLY A 178 -8.12 12.79 9.30
C GLY A 178 -9.42 13.11 10.05
N LEU A 179 -10.53 13.32 9.33
CA LEU A 179 -11.86 13.54 9.92
C LEU A 179 -12.39 12.24 10.53
N MET A 180 -12.27 11.14 9.78
CA MET A 180 -12.58 9.80 10.27
C MET A 180 -11.75 9.42 11.49
N LEU A 181 -10.46 9.79 11.51
CA LEU A 181 -9.59 9.52 12.65
C LEU A 181 -10.06 10.29 13.90
N SER A 182 -10.49 11.53 13.70
CA SER A 182 -11.03 12.37 14.77
C SER A 182 -12.38 11.84 15.30
N LEU A 183 -13.21 11.29 14.40
CA LEU A 183 -14.50 10.70 14.74
C LEU A 183 -14.35 9.40 15.55
N LEU A 184 -13.49 8.49 15.09
CA LEU A 184 -13.35 7.15 15.68
C LEU A 184 -12.37 7.11 16.86
N GLY A 185 -11.54 8.15 17.02
CA GLY A 185 -10.40 8.15 17.91
C GLY A 185 -9.27 7.27 17.37
N GLY A 186 -8.06 7.84 17.26
CA GLY A 186 -6.88 7.10 16.82
C GLY A 186 -6.53 5.97 17.79
N ARG A 187 -5.98 4.87 17.26
CA ARG A 187 -5.47 3.81 18.12
C ARG A 187 -4.10 4.23 18.66
N ASP A 188 -4.05 4.58 19.95
CA ASP A 188 -2.77 4.76 20.64
C ASP A 188 -2.00 3.43 20.65
N ARG A 189 -0.70 3.49 20.37
CA ARG A 189 0.21 2.35 20.50
C ARG A 189 0.89 2.35 21.87
#